data_AF-A0A954EHV5-F1
#
_entry.id   AF-A0A954EHV5-F1
#
_cell.length_a   1.000
_cell.length_b   1.000
_cell.length_c   1.000
_cell.angle_alpha   90.00
_cell.angle_beta   90.00
_cell.angle_gamma   90.00
#
_symmetry.space_group_name_H-M   'P 1'
#
loop_
_entity.id
_entity.type
_entity.pdbx_description
1 polymer ?
#
loop_
_entity_poly.entity_id
_entity_poly.type
_entity_poly.pdbx_seq_one_letter_code
_entity_poly.pdbx_strand_id
1 'polypeptide(L)'
;MKYGILFVLLITLLAASTVQAADPLLEVTSNGKAIQGCQVFHDSQSCLLMQQDGKLVNVPFQSVTDFKVKAPVFRPWSGMELRSQLRKEFGRGYEIKGSERYLIVAPEGKAGPYADLFDQVYREFWSYFSVRQFAIQEPEFPLVAIVFPNQAEFDNYAARDGIRNTQGLAGYYERLTNRVALFDKEGNVAINVDSSLSSFTGLAALDPTLRETIIHEAT
;
A
#
# COMPACT_ATOMS: atom_id res chain seq x y z
N MET A 1 -32.81 45.55 -54.16
CA MET A 1 -32.89 44.11 -53.83
C MET A 1 -31.56 43.74 -53.17
N LYS A 2 -31.50 43.61 -51.82
CA LYS A 2 -31.42 42.34 -51.05
C LYS A 2 -30.38 41.40 -51.69
N TYR A 3 -29.27 40.99 -51.07
CA TYR A 3 -29.02 40.27 -49.80
C TYR A 3 -27.54 40.53 -49.40
N GLY A 4 -27.10 40.71 -48.15
CA GLY A 4 -27.32 39.92 -46.94
C GLY A 4 -26.00 39.22 -46.57
N ILE A 5 -25.03 39.93 -46.00
CA ILE A 5 -23.75 39.34 -45.53
C ILE A 5 -24.02 38.61 -44.21
N LEU A 6 -24.01 37.28 -44.27
CA LEU A 6 -24.18 36.37 -43.13
C LEU A 6 -22.86 36.31 -42.35
N PHE A 7 -22.82 36.92 -41.16
CA PHE A 7 -21.69 36.82 -40.23
C PHE A 7 -21.86 35.55 -39.40
N VAL A 8 -21.14 34.48 -39.76
CA VAL A 8 -21.11 33.23 -38.98
C VAL A 8 -20.14 33.44 -37.82
N LEU A 9 -20.68 33.65 -36.62
CA LEU A 9 -19.91 33.73 -35.38
C LEU A 9 -19.62 32.30 -34.91
N LEU A 10 -18.43 31.80 -35.22
CA LEU A 10 -17.96 30.48 -34.77
C LEU A 10 -17.54 30.60 -33.29
N ILE A 11 -18.41 30.21 -32.37
CA ILE A 11 -18.08 30.09 -30.94
C ILE A 11 -17.26 28.81 -30.77
N THR A 12 -15.94 28.94 -30.66
CA THR A 12 -15.05 27.86 -30.26
C THR A 12 -15.24 27.60 -28.76
N LEU A 13 -15.92 26.49 -28.45
CA LEU A 13 -16.03 25.95 -27.10
C LEU A 13 -14.64 25.43 -26.67
N LEU A 14 -13.87 26.23 -25.91
CA LEU A 14 -12.67 25.74 -25.24
C LEU A 14 -13.12 24.78 -24.13
N ALA A 15 -13.01 23.48 -24.39
CA ALA A 15 -13.07 22.48 -23.34
C ALA A 15 -11.85 22.69 -22.42
N ALA A 16 -12.07 23.29 -21.25
CA ALA A 16 -11.07 23.34 -20.20
C ALA A 16 -10.90 21.91 -19.66
N SER A 17 -9.94 21.18 -20.19
CA SER A 17 -9.48 19.93 -19.60
C SER A 17 -8.84 20.29 -18.26
N THR A 18 -9.52 20.02 -17.15
CA THR A 18 -8.88 20.00 -15.84
C THR A 18 -7.89 18.84 -15.86
N VAL A 19 -6.62 19.13 -16.16
CA VAL A 19 -5.54 18.19 -15.91
C VAL A 19 -5.46 18.05 -14.39
N GLN A 20 -5.97 16.94 -13.85
CA GLN A 20 -5.69 16.56 -12.47
C GLN A 20 -4.17 16.49 -12.35
N ALA A 21 -3.57 17.45 -11.65
CA ALA A 21 -2.13 17.44 -11.44
C ALA A 21 -1.79 16.17 -10.67
N ALA A 22 -0.93 15.32 -11.24
CA ALA A 22 -0.47 14.14 -10.54
C ALA A 22 0.30 14.56 -9.28
N ASP A 23 0.14 13.84 -8.18
CA ASP A 23 0.81 14.18 -6.94
C ASP A 23 2.33 14.12 -7.13
N PRO A 24 3.10 15.11 -6.63
CA PRO A 24 4.55 15.11 -6.77
C PRO A 24 5.20 14.08 -5.83
N LEU A 25 6.39 13.59 -6.21
CA LEU A 25 7.25 12.87 -5.29
C LEU A 25 8.01 13.88 -4.44
N LEU A 26 7.74 13.89 -3.14
CA LEU A 26 8.40 14.73 -2.16
C LEU A 26 9.61 14.00 -1.58
N GLU A 27 10.65 14.76 -1.21
CA GLU A 27 11.72 14.31 -0.31
C GLU A 27 11.73 15.24 0.91
N VAL A 28 11.41 14.68 2.07
CA VAL A 28 11.40 15.37 3.36
C VAL A 28 12.53 14.80 4.22
N THR A 29 13.40 15.67 4.73
CA THR A 29 14.40 15.27 5.72
C THR A 29 13.83 15.50 7.11
N SER A 30 13.63 14.42 7.86
CA SER A 30 13.15 14.45 9.25
C SER A 30 14.05 13.60 10.13
N ASN A 31 14.42 14.11 11.30
CA ASN A 31 15.33 13.43 12.24
C ASN A 31 16.62 12.90 11.59
N GLY A 32 17.18 13.67 10.64
CA GLY A 32 18.39 13.30 9.90
C GLY A 32 18.21 12.19 8.87
N LYS A 33 16.98 11.76 8.57
CA LYS A 33 16.67 10.76 7.55
C LYS A 33 15.83 11.38 6.42
N ALA A 34 16.22 11.11 5.19
CA ALA A 34 15.42 11.45 4.02
C ALA A 34 14.28 10.43 3.85
N ILE A 35 13.05 10.94 3.77
CA ILE A 35 11.82 10.20 3.55
C ILE A 35 11.26 10.67 2.21
N GLN A 36 10.91 9.73 1.34
CA GLN A 36 10.33 10.02 0.03
C GLN A 36 8.92 9.46 -0.06
N GLY A 37 8.00 10.25 -0.60
CA GLY A 37 6.60 9.87 -0.77
C GLY A 37 5.75 10.99 -1.36
N CYS A 38 4.50 10.70 -1.70
CA CYS A 38 3.48 11.71 -1.95
C CYS A 38 2.74 12.04 -0.64
N GLN A 39 2.24 13.26 -0.53
CA GLN A 39 1.43 13.65 0.62
C GLN A 39 0.01 13.11 0.45
N VAL A 40 -0.47 12.33 1.42
CA VAL A 40 -1.85 11.82 1.45
C VAL A 40 -2.75 12.69 2.30
N PHE A 41 -2.21 13.20 3.41
CA PHE A 41 -2.95 14.01 4.38
C PHE A 41 -1.97 14.93 5.13
N HIS A 42 -2.48 16.01 5.70
CA HIS A 42 -1.75 16.81 6.67
C HIS A 42 -2.72 17.50 7.63
N ASP A 43 -2.23 17.80 8.83
CA ASP A 43 -2.86 18.69 9.80
C ASP A 43 -1.91 19.85 10.13
N SER A 44 -2.14 20.54 11.25
CA SER A 44 -1.28 21.66 11.68
C SER A 44 0.07 21.23 12.27
N GLN A 45 0.23 19.96 12.66
CA GLN A 45 1.39 19.45 13.40
C GLN A 45 2.22 18.45 12.57
N SER A 46 1.63 17.81 11.58
CA SER A 46 2.23 16.70 10.86
C SER A 46 1.68 16.52 9.45
N CYS A 47 2.44 15.81 8.62
CA CYS A 47 1.95 15.29 7.34
C CYS A 47 2.11 13.78 7.24
N LEU A 48 1.14 13.13 6.61
CA LEU A 48 1.17 11.72 6.29
C LEU A 48 1.69 11.56 4.86
N LEU A 49 2.86 10.93 4.72
CA LEU A 49 3.46 10.62 3.42
C LEU A 49 3.23 9.15 3.08
N MET A 50 2.82 8.87 1.85
CA MET A 50 2.82 7.53 1.27
C MET A 50 4.07 7.34 0.42
N GLN A 51 4.90 6.37 0.81
CA GLN A 51 6.10 6.01 0.10
C GLN A 51 5.79 5.21 -1.17
N GLN A 52 6.80 5.04 -2.03
CA GLN A 52 6.66 4.35 -3.31
C GLN A 52 6.37 2.84 -3.20
N ASP A 53 6.43 2.26 -2.00
CA ASP A 53 6.02 0.89 -1.67
C ASP A 53 4.65 0.82 -0.97
N GLY A 54 3.95 1.94 -0.85
CA GLY A 54 2.64 2.03 -0.18
C GLY A 54 2.73 2.21 1.34
N LYS A 55 3.93 2.28 1.91
CA LYS A 55 4.11 2.55 3.34
C LYS A 55 3.68 3.97 3.69
N LEU A 56 2.88 4.11 4.73
CA LEU A 56 2.48 5.37 5.33
C LEU A 56 3.45 5.76 6.44
N VAL A 57 3.95 6.99 6.38
CA VAL A 57 4.88 7.56 7.36
C VAL A 57 4.31 8.89 7.84
N ASN A 58 3.99 8.97 9.13
CA ASN A 58 3.67 10.24 9.76
C ASN A 58 4.96 11.04 10.01
N VAL A 59 5.02 12.26 9.51
CA VAL A 59 6.16 13.16 9.64
C VAL A 59 5.74 14.41 10.43
N PRO A 60 6.11 14.52 11.72
CA PRO A 60 5.85 15.73 12.50
C PRO A 60 6.65 16.91 11.95
N PHE A 61 6.02 18.06 11.71
CA PHE A 61 6.69 19.23 11.14
C PHE A 61 7.84 19.74 12.00
N GLN A 62 7.73 19.62 13.32
CA GLN A 62 8.80 20.00 14.26
C GLN A 62 10.09 19.19 14.06
N SER A 63 10.01 18.02 13.44
CA SER A 63 11.16 17.16 13.15
C SER A 63 11.77 17.40 11.76
N VAL A 64 11.11 18.21 10.92
CA VAL A 64 11.51 18.46 9.53
C VAL A 64 12.60 19.52 9.49
N THR A 65 13.70 19.20 8.82
CA THR A 65 14.84 20.12 8.63
C THR A 65 15.00 20.58 7.19
N ASP A 66 14.49 19.81 6.23
CA ASP A 66 14.54 20.14 4.80
C ASP A 66 13.37 19.49 4.05
N PHE A 67 12.94 20.11 2.97
CA PHE A 67 11.87 19.60 2.10
C PHE A 67 12.07 20.08 0.66
N LYS A 68 11.89 19.17 -0.29
CA LYS A 68 11.87 19.51 -1.72
C LYS A 68 10.96 18.58 -2.53
N VAL A 69 10.50 19.09 -3.67
CA VAL A 69 9.93 18.26 -4.72
C VAL A 69 11.07 17.53 -5.43
N LYS A 70 11.11 16.20 -5.31
CA LYS A 70 12.12 15.35 -5.93
C LYS A 70 11.78 15.02 -7.38
N ALA A 71 10.50 14.79 -7.68
CA ALA A 71 10.01 14.57 -9.03
C ALA A 71 8.59 15.16 -9.18
N PRO A 72 8.21 15.62 -10.38
CA PRO A 72 6.90 16.23 -10.61
C PRO A 72 5.73 15.24 -10.50
N VAL A 73 6.01 13.93 -10.55
CA VAL A 73 5.00 12.87 -10.50
C VAL A 73 5.49 11.75 -9.59
N PHE A 74 4.67 11.38 -8.62
CA PHE A 74 4.81 10.20 -7.79
C PHE A 74 4.50 8.95 -8.62
N ARG A 75 5.35 7.93 -8.45
CA ARG A 75 5.12 6.62 -9.04
C ARG A 75 5.48 5.56 -8.03
N PRO A 76 4.63 4.53 -7.84
CA PRO A 76 5.02 3.32 -7.14
C PRO A 76 6.31 2.75 -7.73
N TRP A 77 7.11 2.09 -6.90
CA TRP A 77 8.25 1.33 -7.40
C TRP A 77 7.76 0.23 -8.34
N SER A 78 8.50 0.03 -9.43
CA SER A 78 8.35 -1.19 -10.23
C SER A 78 8.60 -2.43 -9.37
N GLY A 79 8.06 -3.58 -9.78
CA GLY A 79 8.30 -4.84 -9.06
C GLY A 79 9.80 -5.16 -8.91
N MET A 80 10.63 -4.77 -9.88
CA MET A 80 12.09 -4.95 -9.80
C MET A 80 12.74 -4.03 -8.76
N GLU A 81 12.34 -2.75 -8.71
CA GLU A 81 12.82 -1.80 -7.70
C GLU A 81 12.42 -2.25 -6.29
N LEU A 82 11.15 -2.63 -6.09
CA LEU A 82 10.68 -3.12 -4.80
C LEU A 82 11.44 -4.39 -4.37
N ARG A 83 11.65 -5.35 -5.27
CA ARG A 83 12.49 -6.54 -5.00
C ARG A 83 13.91 -6.16 -4.59
N SER A 84 14.51 -5.17 -5.25
CA SER A 84 15.86 -4.68 -4.89
C SER A 84 15.88 -4.08 -3.48
N GLN A 85 14.85 -3.32 -3.10
CA GLN A 85 14.74 -2.72 -1.78
C GLN A 85 14.52 -3.78 -0.69
N LEU A 86 13.61 -4.74 -0.91
CA LEU A 86 13.39 -5.86 0.01
C LEU A 86 14.66 -6.70 0.18
N ARG A 87 15.46 -6.90 -0.89
CA ARG A 87 16.72 -7.64 -0.80
C ARG A 87 17.77 -6.91 0.03
N LYS A 88 17.77 -5.57 0.01
CA LYS A 88 18.62 -4.76 0.89
C LYS A 88 18.14 -4.82 2.34
N GLU A 89 16.83 -4.85 2.56
CA GLU A 89 16.21 -4.89 3.88
C GLU A 89 16.45 -6.24 4.61
N PHE A 90 16.22 -7.36 3.93
CA PHE A 90 16.29 -8.70 4.54
C PHE A 90 17.61 -9.44 4.31
N GLY A 91 18.42 -8.99 3.35
CA GLY A 91 19.72 -9.59 3.05
C GLY A 91 19.63 -10.90 2.27
N ARG A 92 20.75 -11.64 2.23
CA ARG A 92 20.92 -12.81 1.35
C ARG A 92 20.29 -14.10 1.89
N GLY A 93 19.94 -14.17 3.18
CA GLY A 93 19.29 -15.34 3.77
C GLY A 93 17.81 -15.50 3.37
N TYR A 94 17.27 -14.49 2.70
CA TYR A 94 15.90 -14.47 2.22
C TYR A 94 15.85 -14.49 0.69
N GLU A 95 14.88 -15.22 0.15
CA GLU A 95 14.47 -15.14 -1.25
C GLU A 95 13.19 -14.32 -1.39
N ILE A 96 12.99 -13.74 -2.58
CA ILE A 96 11.83 -12.92 -2.89
C ILE A 96 11.13 -13.50 -4.12
N LYS A 97 9.89 -13.97 -3.96
CA LYS A 97 9.04 -14.52 -5.04
C LYS A 97 7.71 -13.78 -5.11
N GLY A 98 6.89 -14.07 -6.12
CA GLY A 98 5.59 -13.44 -6.31
C GLY A 98 5.46 -12.73 -7.65
N SER A 99 4.41 -11.92 -7.78
CA SER A 99 3.99 -11.24 -9.00
C SER A 99 4.04 -9.71 -8.84
N GLU A 100 3.38 -8.96 -9.72
CA GLU A 100 3.19 -7.51 -9.58
C GLU A 100 2.19 -7.17 -8.47
N ARG A 101 1.29 -8.08 -8.08
CA ARG A 101 0.25 -7.81 -7.07
C ARG A 101 0.71 -8.10 -5.64
N TYR A 102 1.69 -8.97 -5.50
CA TYR A 102 2.24 -9.33 -4.20
C TYR A 102 3.67 -9.86 -4.33
N LEU A 103 4.46 -9.66 -3.27
CA LEU A 103 5.79 -10.22 -3.12
C LEU A 103 5.88 -10.97 -1.78
N ILE A 104 6.49 -12.15 -1.84
CA ILE A 104 6.78 -13.00 -0.68
C ILE A 104 8.26 -12.88 -0.38
N VAL A 105 8.59 -12.45 0.83
CA VAL A 105 9.93 -12.47 1.41
C VAL A 105 9.98 -13.63 2.40
N ALA A 106 10.79 -14.65 2.13
CA ALA A 106 10.90 -15.81 3.01
C ALA A 106 12.34 -16.33 3.01
N PRO A 107 12.74 -17.18 3.98
CA PRO A 107 14.01 -17.89 3.93
C PRO A 107 14.19 -18.62 2.60
N GLU A 108 15.45 -18.77 2.16
CA GLU A 108 15.77 -19.43 0.91
C GLU A 108 15.08 -20.80 0.75
N GLY A 109 14.43 -21.02 -0.39
CA GLY A 109 13.67 -22.23 -0.70
C GLY A 109 12.26 -22.31 -0.09
N LYS A 110 11.82 -21.32 0.69
CA LYS A 110 10.52 -21.33 1.36
C LYS A 110 9.46 -20.45 0.70
N ALA A 111 9.79 -19.49 -0.16
CA ALA A 111 8.81 -18.54 -0.69
C ALA A 111 7.84 -19.13 -1.72
N GLY A 112 8.19 -20.27 -2.35
CA GLY A 112 7.39 -20.89 -3.42
C GLY A 112 5.96 -21.23 -3.02
N PRO A 113 5.75 -22.10 -2.00
CA PRO A 113 4.41 -22.47 -1.54
C PRO A 113 3.54 -21.29 -1.13
N TYR A 114 4.13 -20.26 -0.51
CA TYR A 114 3.40 -19.04 -0.16
C TYR A 114 3.04 -18.21 -1.39
N ALA A 115 3.91 -18.17 -2.41
CA ALA A 115 3.58 -17.49 -3.65
C ALA A 115 2.39 -18.17 -4.35
N ASP A 116 2.36 -19.49 -4.40
CA ASP A 116 1.24 -20.25 -4.97
C ASP A 116 -0.06 -20.04 -4.18
N LEU A 117 0.03 -20.00 -2.85
CA LEU A 117 -1.11 -19.71 -1.98
C LEU A 117 -1.68 -18.31 -2.24
N PHE A 118 -0.84 -17.27 -2.28
CA PHE A 118 -1.30 -15.90 -2.52
C PHE A 118 -1.93 -15.75 -3.91
N ASP A 119 -1.38 -16.45 -4.91
CA ASP A 119 -1.94 -16.50 -6.26
C ASP A 119 -3.34 -17.16 -6.26
N GLN A 120 -3.50 -18.25 -5.51
CA GLN A 120 -4.79 -18.91 -5.35
C GLN A 120 -5.81 -17.99 -4.67
N VAL A 121 -5.46 -17.39 -3.52
CA VAL A 121 -6.32 -16.46 -2.79
C VAL A 121 -6.74 -15.29 -3.67
N TYR A 122 -5.82 -14.71 -4.43
CA TYR A 122 -6.13 -13.63 -5.36
C TYR A 122 -7.13 -14.05 -6.44
N ARG A 123 -6.92 -15.21 -7.08
CA ARG A 123 -7.85 -15.73 -8.09
C ARG A 123 -9.24 -16.00 -7.53
N GLU A 124 -9.32 -16.59 -6.35
CA GLU A 124 -10.58 -16.88 -5.66
C GLU A 124 -11.32 -15.60 -5.28
N PHE A 125 -10.61 -14.62 -4.72
CA PHE A 125 -11.13 -13.29 -4.42
C PHE A 125 -11.71 -12.64 -5.69
N TRP A 126 -10.91 -12.58 -6.76
CA TRP A 126 -11.33 -11.95 -8.00
C TRP A 126 -12.54 -12.67 -8.62
N SER A 127 -12.53 -14.00 -8.64
CA SER A 127 -13.64 -14.81 -9.16
C SER A 127 -14.93 -14.56 -8.36
N TYR A 128 -14.84 -14.58 -7.03
CA TYR A 128 -16.00 -14.42 -6.15
C TYR A 128 -16.71 -13.08 -6.35
N PHE A 129 -15.95 -11.98 -6.41
CA PHE A 129 -16.49 -10.64 -6.52
C PHE A 129 -16.87 -10.26 -7.96
N SER A 130 -16.14 -10.74 -8.96
CA SER A 130 -16.44 -10.45 -10.38
C SER A 130 -17.77 -11.05 -10.83
N VAL A 131 -18.10 -12.27 -10.37
CA VAL A 131 -19.39 -12.91 -10.67
C VAL A 131 -20.58 -12.10 -10.10
N ARG A 132 -20.33 -11.33 -9.03
CA ARG A 132 -21.32 -10.47 -8.36
C ARG A 132 -21.31 -9.03 -8.87
N GLN A 133 -20.59 -8.76 -9.95
CA GLN A 133 -20.52 -7.44 -10.61
C GLN A 133 -19.99 -6.32 -9.70
N PHE A 134 -19.21 -6.65 -8.68
CA PHE A 134 -18.46 -5.63 -7.95
C PHE A 134 -17.32 -5.09 -8.83
N ALA A 135 -17.17 -3.77 -8.87
CA ALA A 135 -16.03 -3.12 -9.49
C ALA A 135 -14.81 -3.29 -8.59
N ILE A 136 -13.99 -4.29 -8.89
CA ILE A 136 -12.73 -4.52 -8.18
C ILE A 136 -11.64 -3.65 -8.82
N GLN A 137 -10.96 -2.84 -8.01
CA GLN A 137 -9.81 -2.05 -8.45
C GLN A 137 -8.53 -2.86 -8.19
N GLU A 138 -7.62 -2.85 -9.16
CA GLU A 138 -6.30 -3.42 -8.95
C GLU A 138 -5.52 -2.60 -7.91
N PRO A 139 -4.80 -3.25 -6.98
CA PRO A 139 -3.97 -2.54 -6.02
C PRO A 139 -2.90 -1.69 -6.70
N GLU A 140 -2.73 -0.45 -6.25
CA GLU A 140 -1.66 0.43 -6.74
C GLU A 140 -0.25 -0.07 -6.34
N PHE A 141 -0.15 -0.70 -5.17
CA PHE A 141 1.10 -1.22 -4.62
C PHE A 141 1.04 -2.73 -4.45
N PRO A 142 2.14 -3.46 -4.73
CA PRO A 142 2.22 -4.87 -4.41
C PRO A 142 2.12 -5.08 -2.90
N LEU A 143 1.30 -6.03 -2.46
CA LEU A 143 1.28 -6.46 -1.06
C LEU A 143 2.57 -7.22 -0.73
N VAL A 144 3.27 -6.86 0.34
CA VAL A 144 4.47 -7.60 0.78
C VAL A 144 4.12 -8.53 1.93
N ALA A 145 4.30 -9.83 1.74
CA ALA A 145 4.20 -10.83 2.79
C ALA A 145 5.60 -11.28 3.21
N ILE A 146 5.87 -11.27 4.52
CA ILE A 146 7.14 -11.66 5.12
C ILE A 146 6.89 -12.92 5.94
N VAL A 147 7.62 -13.98 5.64
CA VAL A 147 7.53 -15.27 6.33
C VAL A 147 8.79 -15.44 7.16
N PHE A 148 8.64 -15.51 8.47
CA PHE A 148 9.74 -15.74 9.40
C PHE A 148 9.93 -17.23 9.68
N PRO A 149 11.18 -17.71 9.82
CA PRO A 149 11.49 -19.13 10.05
C PRO A 149 11.20 -19.59 11.48
N ASN A 150 11.15 -18.66 12.44
CA ASN A 150 10.94 -18.95 13.86
C ASN A 150 10.13 -17.85 14.54
N GLN A 151 9.47 -18.22 15.64
CA GLN A 151 8.66 -17.30 16.44
C GLN A 151 9.48 -16.11 16.95
N ALA A 152 10.76 -16.30 17.29
CA ALA A 152 11.58 -15.23 17.85
C ALA A 152 11.85 -14.10 16.85
N GLU A 153 12.14 -14.41 15.59
CA GLU A 153 12.29 -13.40 14.53
C GLU A 153 10.97 -12.68 14.25
N PHE A 154 9.86 -13.41 14.22
CA PHE A 154 8.54 -12.83 14.08
C PHE A 154 8.19 -11.89 15.23
N ASP A 155 8.44 -12.29 16.48
CA ASP A 155 8.19 -11.47 17.67
C ASP A 155 9.02 -10.18 17.66
N ASN A 156 10.28 -10.28 17.24
CA ASN A 156 11.16 -9.12 17.09
C ASN A 156 10.67 -8.15 16.01
N TYR A 157 10.10 -8.67 14.92
CA TYR A 157 9.49 -7.85 13.88
C TYR A 157 8.19 -7.20 14.37
N ALA A 158 7.29 -7.97 14.99
CA ALA A 158 6.02 -7.49 15.54
C ALA A 158 6.23 -6.39 16.60
N ALA A 159 7.26 -6.53 17.44
CA ALA A 159 7.60 -5.51 18.42
C ALA A 159 7.94 -4.15 17.79
N ARG A 160 8.53 -4.12 16.59
CA ARG A 160 8.83 -2.88 15.85
C ARG A 160 7.58 -2.23 15.28
N ASP A 161 6.58 -3.04 14.96
CA ASP A 161 5.24 -2.58 14.55
C ASP A 161 4.36 -2.21 15.77
N GLY A 162 4.90 -2.33 17.00
CA GLY A 162 4.19 -2.02 18.23
C GLY A 162 3.24 -3.12 18.70
N ILE A 163 3.20 -4.26 18.01
CA ILE A 163 2.40 -5.43 18.39
C ILE A 163 3.12 -6.17 19.52
N ARG A 164 2.42 -6.29 20.66
CA ARG A 164 2.88 -7.00 21.84
C ARG A 164 2.00 -8.23 22.06
N ASN A 165 2.54 -9.26 22.70
CA ASN A 165 1.84 -10.52 22.97
C ASN A 165 1.42 -11.28 21.71
N THR A 166 2.41 -11.72 20.94
CA THR A 166 2.28 -12.54 19.73
C THR A 166 2.04 -14.03 20.03
N GLN A 167 1.84 -14.42 21.29
CA GLN A 167 1.59 -15.81 21.65
C GLN A 167 0.31 -16.33 20.98
N GLY A 168 0.46 -17.37 20.15
CA GLY A 168 -0.66 -17.96 19.40
C GLY A 168 -1.02 -17.22 18.11
N LEU A 169 -0.34 -16.11 17.78
CA LEU A 169 -0.54 -15.39 16.53
C LEU A 169 0.29 -16.03 15.41
N ALA A 170 -0.37 -16.55 14.38
CA ALA A 170 0.30 -17.11 13.19
C ALA A 170 0.78 -16.01 12.21
N GLY A 171 0.18 -14.82 12.30
CA GLY A 171 0.54 -13.67 11.49
C GLY A 171 -0.46 -12.52 11.61
N TYR A 172 -0.12 -11.38 11.05
CA TYR A 172 -0.95 -10.18 11.02
C TYR A 172 -0.71 -9.37 9.74
N TYR A 173 -1.64 -8.47 9.44
CA TYR A 173 -1.48 -7.41 8.44
C TYR A 173 -1.33 -6.06 9.13
N GLU A 174 -0.24 -5.35 8.85
CA GLU A 174 0.00 -3.99 9.32
C GLU A 174 -0.36 -2.98 8.24
N ARG A 175 -1.28 -2.07 8.57
CA ARG A 175 -1.87 -1.10 7.65
C ARG A 175 -0.88 0.01 7.29
N LEU A 176 -0.04 0.43 8.25
CA LEU A 176 0.92 1.50 8.00
C LEU A 176 2.05 1.06 7.08
N THR A 177 2.47 -0.19 7.15
CA THR A 177 3.54 -0.71 6.29
C THR A 177 3.00 -1.36 5.01
N ASN A 178 1.70 -1.62 4.95
CA ASN A 178 1.06 -2.43 3.93
C ASN A 178 1.74 -3.81 3.78
N ARG A 179 2.02 -4.45 4.93
CA ARG A 179 2.72 -5.75 4.96
C ARG A 179 1.97 -6.79 5.78
N VAL A 180 2.05 -8.03 5.32
CA VAL A 180 1.65 -9.20 6.08
C VAL A 180 2.91 -9.80 6.70
N ALA A 181 2.92 -10.03 8.01
CA ALA A 181 3.96 -10.78 8.70
C ALA A 181 3.40 -12.12 9.13
N LEU A 182 4.09 -13.21 8.81
CA LEU A 182 3.70 -14.59 9.10
C LEU A 182 4.85 -15.33 9.77
N PHE A 183 4.54 -16.29 10.62
CA PHE A 183 5.52 -17.26 11.13
C PHE A 183 5.11 -18.68 10.76
N ASP A 184 6.05 -19.45 10.22
CA ASP A 184 5.85 -20.85 9.85
C ASP A 184 6.10 -21.77 11.05
N LYS A 185 5.02 -22.16 11.75
CA LYS A 185 5.08 -23.20 12.77
C LYS A 185 5.02 -24.57 12.10
N GLU A 186 6.19 -25.16 11.87
CA GLU A 186 6.36 -26.56 11.45
C GLU A 186 5.80 -26.93 10.05
N GLY A 187 5.87 -26.03 9.07
CA GLY A 187 5.56 -26.33 7.66
C GLY A 187 4.07 -26.45 7.35
N ASN A 188 3.19 -26.15 8.31
CA ASN A 188 1.76 -26.12 8.09
C ASN A 188 1.37 -24.74 7.59
N VAL A 189 1.42 -24.54 6.27
CA VAL A 189 0.79 -23.39 5.61
C VAL A 189 -0.73 -23.58 5.67
N ALA A 190 -1.31 -23.32 6.85
CA ALA A 190 -2.74 -23.30 7.06
C ALA A 190 -3.16 -21.86 7.41
N ILE A 191 -3.11 -20.96 6.43
CA ILE A 191 -3.98 -19.79 6.49
C ILE A 191 -5.38 -20.33 6.19
N ASN A 192 -6.19 -20.51 7.23
CA ASN A 192 -7.59 -20.88 7.06
C ASN A 192 -8.28 -19.74 6.30
N VAL A 193 -8.55 -19.92 5.00
CA VAL A 193 -9.08 -18.88 4.11
C VAL A 193 -10.44 -18.35 4.63
N ASP A 194 -11.20 -19.17 5.35
CA ASP A 194 -12.42 -18.73 6.05
C ASP A 194 -12.16 -17.71 7.16
N SER A 195 -11.02 -17.82 7.86
CA SER A 195 -10.63 -16.89 8.93
C SER A 195 -10.04 -15.57 8.41
N SER A 196 -9.37 -15.59 7.25
CA SER A 196 -8.85 -14.38 6.61
C SER A 196 -9.95 -13.61 5.88
N LEU A 197 -10.89 -14.28 5.21
CA LEU A 197 -12.06 -13.63 4.61
C LEU A 197 -12.99 -13.02 5.66
N SER A 198 -13.15 -13.66 6.83
CA SER A 198 -13.87 -13.07 7.98
C SER A 198 -13.12 -11.85 8.57
N SER A 199 -11.79 -11.85 8.55
CA SER A 199 -10.97 -10.67 8.88
C SER A 199 -11.08 -9.54 7.84
N PHE A 200 -11.21 -9.87 6.55
CA PHE A 200 -11.49 -8.92 5.47
C PHE A 200 -12.91 -8.35 5.54
N THR A 201 -13.90 -9.14 5.96
CA THR A 201 -15.26 -8.63 6.24
C THR A 201 -15.28 -7.72 7.47
N GLY A 202 -14.43 -7.99 8.47
CA GLY A 202 -14.16 -7.07 9.57
C GLY A 202 -13.52 -5.75 9.13
N LEU A 203 -12.70 -5.75 8.06
CA LEU A 203 -12.14 -4.53 7.46
C LEU A 203 -13.17 -3.73 6.65
N ALA A 204 -14.13 -4.40 6.01
CA ALA A 204 -15.28 -3.75 5.38
C ALA A 204 -16.25 -3.16 6.42
N ALA A 205 -16.24 -3.70 7.64
CA ALA A 205 -16.89 -3.16 8.83
C ALA A 205 -15.98 -2.15 9.55
N LEU A 206 -15.46 -1.14 8.83
CA LEU A 206 -15.04 0.08 9.50
C LEU A 206 -16.26 0.66 10.23
N ASP A 207 -16.11 0.81 11.54
CA ASP A 207 -17.07 1.45 12.44
C ASP A 207 -17.59 2.75 11.79
N PRO A 208 -18.93 2.92 11.61
CA PRO A 208 -19.50 4.13 11.02
C PRO A 208 -19.06 5.41 11.73
N THR A 209 -18.64 5.34 13.01
CA THR A 209 -18.08 6.48 13.73
C THR A 209 -16.73 6.96 13.18
N LEU A 210 -15.91 6.08 12.60
CA LEU A 210 -14.61 6.42 12.01
C LEU A 210 -14.75 7.08 10.64
N ARG A 211 -15.77 6.69 9.86
CA ARG A 211 -16.17 7.41 8.64
C ARG A 211 -16.69 8.81 8.95
N GLU A 212 -17.56 8.95 9.95
CA GLU A 212 -18.06 10.26 10.39
C GLU A 212 -16.93 11.13 10.93
N THR A 213 -15.99 10.58 11.69
CA THR A 213 -14.84 11.36 12.22
C THR A 213 -13.92 11.86 11.10
N ILE A 214 -13.63 11.03 10.09
CA ILE A 214 -12.76 11.44 8.98
C ILE A 214 -13.46 12.47 8.06
N ILE A 215 -14.78 12.41 7.93
CA ILE A 215 -15.55 13.39 7.14
C ILE A 215 -15.74 14.72 7.91
N HIS A 216 -15.89 14.68 9.24
CA HIS A 216 -16.05 15.90 10.05
C HIS A 216 -14.76 16.71 10.21
N GLU A 217 -13.58 16.08 10.13
CA GLU A 217 -12.27 16.74 10.25
C GLU A 217 -11.76 17.33 8.91
N ALA A 218 -12.45 17.06 7.79
CA ALA A 218 -12.04 17.47 6.44
C ALA A 218 -12.86 18.63 5.84
N THR A 219 -13.59 19.40 6.65
CA THR A 219 -14.27 20.65 6.26
C THR A 219 -13.72 21.83 7.04
#